data_AF-A0A378JB45-F1
#
_entry.id   AF-A0A378JB45-F1
#
_cell.length_a   1.000
_cell.length_b   1.000
_cell.length_c   1.000
_cell.angle_alpha   90.00
_cell.angle_beta   90.00
_cell.angle_gamma   90.00
#
_symmetry.space_group_name_H-M   'P 1'
#
loop_
_entity.id
_entity.type
_entity.pdbx_description
1 polymer ?
#
loop_
_entity_poly.entity_id
_entity_poly.type
_entity_poly.pdbx_seq_one_letter_code
_entity_poly.pdbx_strand_id
1 'polypeptide(L)'
;MLGIYFAPRIKGLKKATLYSFHSRSTYETKGYKILPHRYIDIDLIKTHWDDILRLMVTIKLKATTASQLFKRLSSYSKQHPLYCAIKEYRRIIKSLFILRYIDDVELRQAIEKQLNRIELSNKFSKAILFGNNQKIQYSSKEEQEMVVGCQRLIQNAILLWNELYLSQKMSLLEDEESRKALLTIIRNGSTLIWHYVNLHGEYDFTQDIEEQDMLFDMDKILAT
;
A
#
# COMPACT_ATOMS: atom_id res chain seq x y z
N MET A 1 4.01 17.96 -7.00
CA MET A 1 4.40 18.00 -8.43
C MET A 1 3.80 16.90 -9.30
N LEU A 2 3.58 15.65 -8.81
CA LEU A 2 2.82 14.64 -9.59
C LEU A 2 1.34 14.51 -9.16
N GLY A 3 0.89 15.27 -8.15
CA GLY A 3 -0.45 15.11 -7.55
C GLY A 3 -0.59 13.86 -6.67
N ILE A 4 0.47 13.05 -6.57
CA ILE A 4 0.49 11.81 -5.79
C ILE A 4 1.28 12.06 -4.50
N TYR A 5 0.68 11.72 -3.37
CA TYR A 5 1.33 11.74 -2.06
C TYR A 5 1.67 10.32 -1.64
N PHE A 6 2.96 10.07 -1.43
CA PHE A 6 3.42 8.81 -0.86
C PHE A 6 3.37 8.92 0.66
N ALA A 7 2.54 8.09 1.31
CA ALA A 7 2.29 8.13 2.75
C ALA A 7 2.69 6.80 3.43
N PRO A 8 3.99 6.48 3.52
CA PRO A 8 4.44 5.23 4.12
C PRO A 8 4.35 5.29 5.64
N ARG A 9 4.15 4.12 6.26
CA ARG A 9 4.34 3.94 7.71
C ARG A 9 5.81 4.12 8.07
N ILE A 10 6.13 5.10 8.93
CA ILE A 10 7.50 5.38 9.34
C ILE A 10 7.88 4.51 10.55
N LYS A 11 8.72 3.49 10.33
CA LYS A 11 9.34 2.72 11.42
C LYS A 11 10.42 3.57 12.10
N GLY A 12 10.33 3.76 13.42
CA GLY A 12 11.35 4.45 14.21
C GLY A 12 11.40 5.97 13.97
N LEU A 13 10.24 6.63 14.08
CA LEU A 13 10.07 8.08 13.88
C LEU A 13 11.10 8.94 14.63
N LYS A 14 11.49 8.53 15.86
CA LYS A 14 12.53 9.20 16.67
C LYS A 14 13.92 9.25 16.01
N LYS A 15 14.22 8.32 15.09
CA LYS A 15 15.48 8.25 14.33
C LYS A 15 15.39 8.95 12.97
N ALA A 16 14.23 9.50 12.62
CA ALA A 16 14.03 10.11 11.32
C ALA A 16 14.78 11.45 11.24
N THR A 17 15.64 11.60 10.22
CA THR A 17 16.37 12.84 9.98
C THR A 17 15.43 13.91 9.42
N LEU A 18 15.30 15.01 10.15
CA LEU A 18 14.65 16.23 9.70
C LEU A 18 15.68 17.17 9.07
N TYR A 19 15.30 17.80 7.96
CA TYR A 19 16.13 18.75 7.25
C TYR A 19 15.50 20.15 7.29
N SER A 20 16.32 21.19 7.40
CA SER A 20 15.89 22.59 7.44
C SER A 20 16.68 23.46 6.47
N PHE A 21 16.15 24.67 6.24
CA PHE A 21 16.82 25.72 5.47
C PHE A 21 17.77 26.59 6.31
N HIS A 22 17.58 26.60 7.63
CA HIS A 22 18.37 27.39 8.58
C HIS A 22 19.02 26.51 9.63
N SER A 23 19.89 27.10 10.44
CA SER A 23 20.59 26.38 11.49
C SER A 23 19.66 25.94 12.58
N ARG A 24 20.01 24.80 13.19
CA ARG A 24 19.29 24.26 14.34
C ARG A 24 19.12 25.32 15.43
N SER A 25 20.15 26.13 15.68
CA SER A 25 20.12 27.26 16.62
C SER A 25 19.00 28.25 16.33
N THR A 26 18.70 28.56 15.06
CA THR A 26 17.57 29.43 14.69
C THR A 26 16.23 28.88 15.19
N TYR A 27 16.05 27.55 15.15
CA TYR A 27 14.82 26.91 15.63
C TYR A 27 14.79 26.78 17.15
N GLU A 28 15.95 26.58 17.78
CA GLU A 28 16.09 26.56 19.25
C GLU A 28 15.74 27.93 19.85
N THR A 29 16.29 29.03 19.31
CA THR A 29 15.97 30.40 19.77
C THR A 29 14.48 30.72 19.63
N LYS A 30 13.81 30.13 18.63
CA LYS A 30 12.35 30.28 18.42
C LYS A 30 11.50 29.38 19.33
N GLY A 31 12.12 28.54 20.16
CA GLY A 31 11.42 27.67 21.12
C GLY A 31 10.75 26.44 20.50
N TYR A 32 11.15 26.00 19.30
CA TYR A 32 10.59 24.79 18.70
C TYR A 32 11.04 23.53 19.45
N LYS A 33 10.08 22.65 19.78
CA LYS A 33 10.35 21.35 20.43
C LYS A 33 10.95 20.31 19.47
N ILE A 34 10.59 20.39 18.19
CA ILE A 34 11.07 19.49 17.14
C ILE A 34 12.15 20.22 16.36
N LEU A 35 13.38 19.70 16.42
CA LEU A 35 14.55 20.35 15.86
C LEU A 35 15.08 19.62 14.62
N PRO A 36 15.57 20.36 13.61
CA PRO A 36 16.20 19.76 12.44
C PRO A 36 17.58 19.19 12.77
N HIS A 37 17.99 18.19 11.99
CA HIS A 37 19.25 17.48 12.16
C HIS A 37 20.29 17.90 11.13
N ARG A 38 19.86 18.27 9.92
CA ARG A 38 20.74 18.59 8.78
C ARG A 38 20.16 19.71 7.93
N TYR A 39 21.00 20.27 7.07
CA TYR A 39 20.62 21.33 6.15
C TYR A 39 20.23 20.79 4.78
N ILE A 40 19.43 21.58 4.08
CA ILE A 40 19.08 21.38 2.67
C ILE A 40 19.96 22.32 1.86
N ASP A 41 20.64 21.77 0.85
CA ASP A 41 21.37 22.59 -0.11
C ASP A 41 20.38 23.17 -1.13
N ILE A 42 19.98 24.43 -0.89
CA ILE A 42 19.00 25.13 -1.72
C ILE A 42 19.61 25.54 -3.06
N ASP A 43 20.89 25.87 -3.08
CA ASP A 43 21.56 26.37 -4.28
C ASP A 43 21.71 25.26 -5.30
N LEU A 44 21.95 24.03 -4.86
CA LEU A 44 21.93 22.86 -5.75
C LEU A 44 20.53 22.62 -6.36
N ILE A 45 19.46 22.85 -5.59
CA ILE A 45 18.08 22.73 -6.10
C ILE A 45 17.81 23.82 -7.15
N LYS A 46 18.18 25.07 -6.84
CA LYS A 46 17.99 26.21 -7.75
C LYS A 46 18.77 26.02 -9.05
N THR A 47 20.03 25.61 -8.96
CA THR A 47 20.92 25.42 -10.11
C THR A 47 20.37 24.41 -11.11
N HIS A 48 19.71 23.35 -10.64
CA HIS A 48 19.14 22.29 -11.49
C HIS A 48 17.62 22.31 -11.54
N TRP A 49 16.97 23.43 -11.23
CA TRP A 49 15.51 23.49 -11.10
C TRP A 49 14.80 23.14 -12.41
N ASP A 50 15.27 23.70 -13.53
CA ASP A 50 14.68 23.45 -14.85
C ASP A 50 14.84 21.99 -15.28
N ASP A 51 15.96 21.36 -14.95
CA ASP A 51 16.19 19.93 -15.20
C ASP A 51 15.25 19.05 -14.37
N ILE A 52 15.01 19.42 -13.10
CA ILE A 52 14.03 18.75 -12.24
C ILE A 52 12.64 18.87 -12.87
N LEU A 53 12.23 20.06 -13.28
CA LEU A 53 10.94 20.28 -13.93
C LEU A 53 10.80 19.48 -15.22
N ARG A 54 11.83 19.49 -16.08
CA ARG A 54 11.85 18.70 -17.32
C ARG A 54 11.68 17.22 -17.03
N LEU A 55 12.40 16.67 -16.04
CA LEU A 55 12.25 15.28 -15.63
C LEU A 55 10.82 14.97 -15.15
N MET A 56 10.22 15.86 -14.38
CA MET A 56 8.85 15.68 -13.89
C MET A 56 7.83 15.73 -15.03
N VAL A 57 8.03 16.60 -16.01
CA VAL A 57 7.20 16.67 -17.23
C VAL A 57 7.35 15.41 -18.06
N THR A 58 8.56 14.90 -18.27
CA THR A 58 8.80 13.62 -18.98
C THR A 58 8.03 12.46 -18.36
N ILE A 59 8.03 12.36 -17.02
CA ILE A 59 7.26 11.35 -16.29
C ILE A 59 5.76 11.57 -16.47
N LYS A 60 5.29 12.82 -16.33
CA LYS A 60 3.87 13.17 -16.42
C LYS A 60 3.30 12.91 -17.83
N LEU A 61 4.10 13.18 -18.87
CA LEU A 61 3.78 12.89 -20.27
C LEU A 61 3.94 11.41 -20.65
N LYS A 62 4.33 10.54 -19.69
CA LYS A 62 4.56 9.10 -19.90
C LYS A 62 5.58 8.78 -21.01
N ALA A 63 6.46 9.72 -21.36
CA ALA A 63 7.49 9.52 -22.37
C ALA A 63 8.54 8.47 -21.93
N THR A 64 8.74 8.31 -20.62
CA THR A 64 9.56 7.25 -20.02
C THR A 64 9.06 6.98 -18.60
N THR A 65 9.26 5.76 -18.10
CA THR A 65 8.90 5.43 -16.71
C THR A 65 9.86 6.08 -15.70
N ALA A 66 9.34 6.44 -14.52
CA ALA A 66 10.17 6.95 -13.44
C ALA A 66 11.29 5.96 -13.04
N SER A 67 11.00 4.65 -13.06
CA SER A 67 11.97 3.59 -12.73
C SER A 67 13.14 3.56 -13.71
N GLN A 68 12.89 3.66 -15.02
CA GLN A 68 13.94 3.73 -16.03
C GLN A 68 14.81 4.98 -15.89
N LEU A 69 14.20 6.15 -15.66
CA LEU A 69 14.92 7.41 -15.45
C LEU A 69 15.82 7.34 -14.21
N PHE A 70 15.28 6.89 -13.07
CA PHE A 70 16.06 6.77 -11.85
C PHE A 70 17.15 5.70 -11.96
N LYS A 71 16.90 4.58 -12.65
CA LYS A 71 17.92 3.57 -12.93
C LYS A 71 19.09 4.18 -13.69
N ARG A 72 18.83 4.94 -14.75
CA ARG A 72 19.86 5.65 -15.53
C ARG A 72 20.59 6.71 -14.71
N LEU A 73 19.87 7.55 -13.97
CA LEU A 73 20.48 8.58 -13.12
C LEU A 73 21.36 7.98 -12.01
N SER A 74 21.04 6.77 -11.55
CA SER A 74 21.82 6.07 -10.53
C SER A 74 22.99 5.25 -11.07
N SER A 75 22.96 4.88 -12.36
CA SER A 75 23.99 4.02 -12.98
C SER A 75 25.24 4.79 -13.39
N TYR A 76 25.09 6.05 -13.81
CA TYR A 76 26.19 6.90 -14.31
C TYR A 76 27.04 7.55 -13.21
N SER A 77 27.11 6.92 -12.02
CA SER A 77 27.59 7.42 -10.72
C SER A 77 26.48 8.02 -9.85
N LYS A 78 26.50 7.69 -8.54
CA LYS A 78 25.61 8.26 -7.51
C LYS A 78 25.81 9.78 -7.30
N GLN A 79 26.66 10.42 -8.12
CA GLN A 79 27.04 11.83 -8.06
C GLN A 79 26.48 12.66 -9.20
N HIS A 80 25.63 12.11 -10.09
CA HIS A 80 25.01 12.91 -11.15
C HIS A 80 24.33 14.17 -10.56
N PRO A 81 24.67 15.40 -11.01
CA PRO A 81 24.21 16.64 -10.38
C PRO A 81 22.68 16.74 -10.25
N LEU A 82 21.95 16.40 -11.32
CA LEU A 82 20.48 16.30 -11.28
C LEU A 82 19.97 15.29 -10.23
N TYR A 83 20.60 14.13 -10.08
CA TYR A 83 20.19 13.15 -9.06
C TYR A 83 20.41 13.69 -7.64
N CYS A 84 21.52 14.40 -7.42
CA CYS A 84 21.82 15.08 -6.16
C CYS A 84 20.80 16.19 -5.87
N ALA A 85 20.49 17.04 -6.85
CA ALA A 85 19.49 18.10 -6.72
C ALA A 85 18.09 17.53 -6.39
N ILE A 86 17.67 16.46 -7.07
CA ILE A 86 16.41 15.75 -6.74
C ILE A 86 16.45 15.20 -5.32
N LYS A 87 17.59 14.69 -4.86
CA LYS A 87 17.74 14.19 -3.49
C LYS A 87 17.56 15.31 -2.47
N GLU A 88 18.15 16.49 -2.68
CA GLU A 88 17.94 17.66 -1.82
C GLU A 88 16.48 18.11 -1.83
N TYR A 89 15.85 18.20 -3.00
CA TYR A 89 14.43 18.53 -3.11
C TYR A 89 13.54 17.52 -2.36
N ARG A 90 13.82 16.22 -2.48
CA ARG A 90 13.09 15.17 -1.72
C ARG A 90 13.31 15.25 -0.22
N ARG A 91 14.40 15.84 0.29
CA ARG A 91 14.59 16.05 1.74
C ARG A 91 13.58 17.07 2.29
N ILE A 92 13.18 18.06 1.50
CA ILE A 92 12.10 19.00 1.86
C ILE A 92 10.80 18.21 2.03
N ILE A 93 10.39 17.48 1.00
CA ILE A 93 9.15 16.69 1.00
C ILE A 93 9.14 15.68 2.15
N LYS A 94 10.26 14.98 2.36
CA LYS A 94 10.42 14.02 3.47
C LYS A 94 10.23 14.69 4.83
N SER A 95 10.86 15.85 5.04
CA SER A 95 10.78 16.55 6.33
C SER A 95 9.36 17.08 6.59
N LEU A 96 8.71 17.65 5.58
CA LEU A 96 7.30 18.06 5.64
C LEU A 96 6.39 16.87 5.96
N PHE A 97 6.60 15.73 5.31
CA PHE A 97 5.82 14.52 5.60
C PHE A 97 6.04 14.01 7.03
N ILE A 98 7.28 14.00 7.54
CA ILE A 98 7.57 13.59 8.92
C ILE A 98 6.86 14.52 9.91
N LEU A 99 6.93 15.84 9.71
CA LEU A 99 6.28 16.81 10.59
C LEU A 99 4.76 16.62 10.57
N ARG A 100 4.16 16.48 9.38
CA ARG A 100 2.73 16.16 9.26
C ARG A 100 2.38 14.83 9.92
N TYR A 101 3.20 13.79 9.76
CA TYR A 101 3.00 12.49 10.39
C TYR A 101 3.08 12.55 11.93
N ILE A 102 3.82 13.52 12.50
CA ILE A 102 3.88 13.75 13.95
C ILE A 102 2.60 14.45 14.44
N ASP A 103 2.09 15.40 13.67
CA ASP A 103 0.99 16.28 14.06
C ASP A 103 -0.39 15.65 13.80
N ASP A 104 -0.56 15.05 12.62
CA ASP A 104 -1.83 14.58 12.08
C ASP A 104 -2.13 13.12 12.51
N VAL A 105 -3.05 12.95 13.47
CA VAL A 105 -3.48 11.64 13.97
C VAL A 105 -4.28 10.87 12.91
N GLU A 106 -5.14 11.55 12.16
CA GLU A 106 -6.01 10.94 11.15
C GLU A 106 -5.17 10.36 10.01
N LEU A 107 -4.15 11.09 9.55
CA LEU A 107 -3.17 10.58 8.58
C LEU A 107 -2.50 9.30 9.08
N ARG A 108 -2.05 9.26 10.35
CA ARG A 108 -1.42 8.06 10.91
C ARG A 108 -2.38 6.88 10.96
N GLN A 109 -3.61 7.10 11.40
CA GLN A 109 -4.63 6.05 11.45
C GLN A 109 -4.96 5.51 10.05
N ALA A 110 -5.07 6.39 9.05
CA ALA A 110 -5.28 6.00 7.66
C ALA A 110 -4.11 5.15 7.12
N ILE A 111 -2.87 5.55 7.40
CA ILE A 111 -1.66 4.80 7.02
C ILE A 111 -1.62 3.42 7.69
N GLU A 112 -1.88 3.35 9.00
CA GLU A 112 -1.90 2.08 9.75
C GLU A 112 -3.05 1.17 9.28
N LYS A 113 -4.24 1.73 8.97
CA LYS A 113 -5.35 0.95 8.38
C LYS A 113 -4.94 0.30 7.05
N GLN A 114 -4.23 1.04 6.20
CA GLN A 114 -3.73 0.50 4.94
C GLN A 114 -2.64 -0.57 5.15
N LEU A 115 -1.74 -0.36 6.11
CA LEU A 115 -0.74 -1.36 6.47
C LEU A 115 -1.39 -2.65 6.99
N ASN A 116 -2.37 -2.54 7.89
CA ASN A 116 -3.11 -3.67 8.43
C ASN A 116 -3.77 -4.51 7.32
N ARG A 117 -4.31 -3.89 6.27
CA ARG A 117 -4.86 -4.61 5.10
C ARG A 117 -3.80 -5.42 4.36
N ILE A 118 -2.62 -4.84 4.15
CA ILE A 118 -1.49 -5.53 3.50
C ILE A 118 -1.00 -6.70 4.38
N GLU A 119 -0.86 -6.48 5.68
CA GLU A 119 -0.46 -7.52 6.62
C GLU A 119 -1.49 -8.64 6.71
N LEU A 120 -2.78 -8.32 6.69
CA LEU A 120 -3.87 -9.29 6.66
C LEU A 120 -3.84 -10.12 5.38
N SER A 121 -3.64 -9.49 4.21
CA SER A 121 -3.44 -10.20 2.95
C SER A 121 -2.25 -11.14 3.01
N ASN A 122 -1.11 -10.70 3.54
CA ASN A 122 0.07 -11.55 3.71
C ASN A 122 -0.18 -12.73 4.67
N LYS A 123 -0.94 -12.52 5.76
CA LYS A 123 -1.33 -13.61 6.67
C LYS A 123 -2.26 -14.60 5.98
N PHE A 124 -3.20 -14.12 5.17
CA PHE A 124 -4.10 -14.96 4.41
C PHE A 124 -3.32 -15.82 3.40
N SER A 125 -2.46 -15.19 2.61
CA SER A 125 -1.56 -15.86 1.68
C SER A 125 -0.76 -16.97 2.39
N LYS A 126 -0.22 -16.70 3.58
CA LYS A 126 0.50 -17.70 4.39
C LYS A 126 -0.38 -18.85 4.90
N ALA A 127 -1.65 -18.60 5.21
CA ALA A 127 -2.58 -19.64 5.63
C ALA A 127 -2.88 -20.64 4.50
N ILE A 128 -2.93 -20.16 3.25
CA ILE A 128 -3.16 -21.01 2.07
C ILE A 128 -1.93 -21.90 1.78
N LEU A 129 -0.71 -21.37 1.90
CA LEU A 129 0.53 -22.13 1.72
C LEU A 129 0.83 -23.01 2.94
N PHE A 130 -0.04 -23.98 3.19
CA PHE A 130 0.13 -24.94 4.26
C PHE A 130 1.12 -26.03 3.86
N GLY A 131 2.23 -26.13 4.60
CA GLY A 131 3.34 -27.05 4.32
C GLY A 131 4.70 -26.35 4.33
N ASN A 132 5.75 -27.08 4.72
CA ASN A 132 7.16 -26.64 4.65
C ASN A 132 7.46 -25.25 5.28
N ASN A 133 6.89 -25.00 6.47
CA ASN A 133 7.11 -23.77 7.26
C ASN A 133 6.64 -22.48 6.56
N GLN A 134 5.64 -22.57 5.66
CA GLN A 134 5.11 -21.45 4.85
C GLN A 134 6.20 -20.83 3.93
N LYS A 135 7.25 -21.59 3.60
CA LYS A 135 8.33 -21.17 2.71
C LYS A 135 8.30 -21.97 1.42
N ILE A 136 8.39 -21.25 0.31
CA ILE A 136 8.53 -21.82 -1.03
C ILE A 136 9.95 -22.43 -1.13
N GLN A 137 10.07 -23.76 -1.04
CA GLN A 137 11.34 -24.50 -1.14
C GLN A 137 11.53 -25.11 -2.54
N TYR A 138 11.17 -24.37 -3.60
CA TYR A 138 11.41 -24.82 -4.97
C TYR A 138 12.65 -24.13 -5.54
N SER A 139 13.50 -24.93 -6.20
CA SER A 139 14.80 -24.47 -6.71
C SER A 139 14.66 -23.66 -8.00
N SER A 140 13.64 -23.92 -8.81
CA SER A 140 13.41 -23.20 -10.07
C SER A 140 12.47 -22.00 -9.89
N LYS A 141 12.69 -20.95 -10.67
CA LYS A 141 11.82 -19.76 -10.69
C LYS A 141 10.40 -20.10 -11.17
N GLU A 142 10.28 -21.00 -12.14
CA GLU A 142 9.00 -21.39 -12.74
C GLU A 142 8.08 -22.09 -11.73
N GLU A 143 8.63 -23.01 -10.92
CA GLU A 143 7.87 -23.66 -9.83
C GLU A 143 7.42 -22.64 -8.78
N GLN A 144 8.28 -21.68 -8.41
CA GLN A 144 7.91 -20.62 -7.47
C GLN A 144 6.76 -19.75 -8.03
N GLU A 145 6.82 -19.40 -9.31
CA GLU A 145 5.76 -18.63 -9.97
C GLU A 145 4.44 -19.40 -10.04
N MET A 146 4.49 -20.70 -10.33
CA MET A 146 3.31 -21.57 -10.34
C MET A 146 2.64 -21.64 -8.97
N VAL A 147 3.42 -21.87 -7.90
CA VAL A 147 2.91 -21.94 -6.52
C VAL A 147 2.27 -20.61 -6.10
N VAL A 148 2.92 -19.49 -6.40
CA VAL A 148 2.36 -18.15 -6.13
C VAL A 148 1.10 -17.92 -6.97
N GLY A 149 1.04 -18.42 -8.19
CA GLY A 149 -0.14 -18.39 -9.05
C GLY A 149 -1.33 -19.12 -8.43
N CYS A 150 -1.14 -20.39 -8.06
CA CYS A 150 -2.17 -21.21 -7.41
C CYS A 150 -2.65 -20.59 -6.09
N GLN A 151 -1.71 -20.11 -5.27
CA GLN A 151 -2.03 -19.42 -4.02
C GLN A 151 -2.92 -18.20 -4.25
N ARG A 152 -2.58 -17.35 -5.24
CA ARG A 152 -3.37 -16.17 -5.59
C ARG A 152 -4.75 -16.56 -6.09
N LEU A 153 -4.85 -17.63 -6.87
CA LEU A 153 -6.13 -18.13 -7.37
C LEU A 153 -7.06 -18.52 -6.21
N ILE A 154 -6.57 -19.33 -5.27
CA ILE A 154 -7.34 -19.75 -4.08
C ILE A 154 -7.74 -18.53 -3.24
N GLN A 155 -6.79 -17.60 -3.02
CA GLN A 155 -7.06 -16.38 -2.25
C GLN A 155 -8.16 -15.53 -2.89
N ASN A 156 -8.12 -15.35 -4.22
CA ASN A 156 -9.12 -14.60 -4.96
C ASN A 156 -10.47 -15.31 -4.98
N ALA A 157 -10.51 -16.65 -5.05
CA ALA A 157 -11.75 -17.41 -5.02
C ALA A 157 -12.49 -17.24 -3.67
N ILE A 158 -11.77 -17.34 -2.56
CA ILE A 158 -12.34 -17.10 -1.22
C ILE A 158 -12.76 -15.63 -1.05
N LEU A 159 -11.97 -14.68 -1.57
CA LEU A 159 -12.33 -13.26 -1.52
C LEU A 159 -13.61 -13.00 -2.32
N LEU A 160 -13.74 -13.58 -3.52
CA LEU A 160 -14.94 -13.49 -4.34
C LEU A 160 -16.15 -14.05 -3.58
N TRP A 161 -16.01 -15.20 -2.94
CA TRP A 161 -17.04 -15.78 -2.10
C TRP A 161 -17.50 -14.83 -0.99
N ASN A 162 -16.56 -14.19 -0.28
CA ASN A 162 -16.86 -13.21 0.76
C ASN A 162 -17.64 -12.00 0.21
N GLU A 163 -17.21 -11.44 -0.91
CA GLU A 163 -17.87 -10.29 -1.52
C GLU A 163 -19.28 -10.64 -2.00
N LEU A 164 -19.47 -11.80 -2.63
CA LEU A 164 -20.79 -12.29 -3.05
C LEU A 164 -21.72 -12.50 -1.85
N TYR A 165 -21.22 -13.14 -0.79
CA TYR A 165 -22.00 -13.36 0.43
C TYR A 165 -22.44 -12.06 1.10
N LEU A 166 -21.53 -11.10 1.24
CA LEU A 166 -21.86 -9.80 1.82
C LEU A 166 -22.83 -9.01 0.92
N SER A 167 -22.66 -9.10 -0.40
CA SER A 167 -23.54 -8.44 -1.37
C SER A 167 -24.96 -9.02 -1.33
N GLN A 168 -25.10 -10.35 -1.27
CA GLN A 168 -26.41 -10.98 -1.12
C GLN A 168 -27.05 -10.65 0.24
N LYS A 169 -26.27 -10.64 1.32
CA LYS A 169 -26.79 -10.20 2.63
C LYS A 169 -27.27 -8.75 2.60
N MET A 170 -26.61 -7.87 1.84
CA MET A 170 -27.09 -6.50 1.63
C MET A 170 -28.37 -6.43 0.80
N SER A 171 -28.50 -7.23 -0.26
CA SER A 171 -29.70 -7.22 -1.12
C SER A 171 -30.94 -7.79 -0.44
N LEU A 172 -30.76 -8.65 0.57
CA LEU A 172 -31.85 -9.21 1.38
C LEU A 172 -32.31 -8.29 2.53
N LEU A 173 -31.59 -7.21 2.83
CA LEU A 173 -31.97 -6.26 3.88
C LEU A 173 -32.94 -5.21 3.30
N GLU A 174 -34.20 -5.27 3.71
CA GLU A 174 -35.24 -4.31 3.30
C GLU A 174 -35.18 -3.00 4.12
N ASP A 175 -34.62 -3.03 5.32
CA ASP A 175 -34.51 -1.88 6.21
C ASP A 175 -33.28 -1.01 5.90
N GLU A 176 -33.52 0.29 5.67
CA GLU A 176 -32.47 1.26 5.34
C GLU A 176 -31.48 1.51 6.50
N GLU A 177 -31.93 1.40 7.75
CA GLU A 177 -31.07 1.62 8.90
C GLU A 177 -30.06 0.46 9.06
N SER A 178 -30.56 -0.77 8.95
CA SER A 178 -29.75 -2.00 8.95
C SER A 178 -28.78 -2.06 7.77
N ARG A 179 -29.22 -1.64 6.58
CA ARG A 179 -28.36 -1.56 5.39
C ARG A 179 -27.22 -0.57 5.56
N LYS A 180 -27.50 0.62 6.10
CA LYS A 180 -26.46 1.62 6.43
C LYS A 180 -25.50 1.15 7.50
N ALA A 181 -25.99 0.43 8.52
CA ALA A 181 -25.14 -0.17 9.55
C ALA A 181 -24.18 -1.20 8.94
N LEU A 182 -24.67 -2.12 8.11
CA LEU A 182 -23.85 -3.13 7.45
C LEU A 182 -22.83 -2.50 6.49
N LEU A 183 -23.22 -1.51 5.69
CA LEU A 183 -22.30 -0.75 4.83
C LEU A 183 -21.19 -0.07 5.62
N THR A 184 -21.51 0.47 6.80
CA THR A 184 -20.51 1.08 7.69
C THR A 184 -19.53 0.05 8.21
N ILE A 185 -20.00 -1.15 8.58
CA ILE A 185 -19.14 -2.26 8.99
C ILE A 185 -18.22 -2.70 7.85
N ILE A 186 -18.75 -2.90 6.64
CA ILE A 186 -17.97 -3.32 5.46
C ILE A 186 -16.91 -2.27 5.10
N ARG A 187 -17.28 -0.98 5.08
CA ARG A 187 -16.36 0.14 4.78
C ARG A 187 -15.22 0.24 5.79
N ASN A 188 -15.51 -0.06 7.05
CA ASN A 188 -14.54 0.02 8.13
C ASN A 188 -13.70 -1.25 8.29
N GLY A 189 -14.28 -2.41 7.96
CA GLY A 189 -13.67 -3.72 8.01
C GLY A 189 -12.83 -4.08 6.78
N SER A 190 -12.52 -5.37 6.68
CA SER A 190 -11.86 -5.99 5.53
C SER A 190 -12.56 -7.30 5.21
N THR A 191 -12.76 -7.56 3.92
CA THR A 191 -13.33 -8.80 3.38
C THR A 191 -12.28 -9.90 3.22
N LEU A 192 -11.03 -9.63 3.63
CA LEU A 192 -9.94 -10.61 3.69
C LEU A 192 -10.06 -11.49 4.94
N ILE A 193 -11.17 -12.22 5.06
CA ILE A 193 -11.47 -13.12 6.17
C ILE A 193 -11.46 -14.55 5.63
N TRP A 194 -10.78 -15.47 6.33
CA TRP A 194 -10.68 -16.87 5.91
C TRP A 194 -10.82 -17.86 7.06
N HIS A 195 -11.00 -17.41 8.30
CA HIS A 195 -11.04 -18.28 9.48
C HIS A 195 -12.24 -19.26 9.47
N TYR A 196 -13.28 -18.97 8.69
CA TYR A 196 -14.44 -19.85 8.51
C TYR A 196 -14.22 -20.88 7.38
N VAL A 197 -13.16 -20.75 6.58
CA VAL A 197 -12.83 -21.69 5.51
C VAL A 197 -11.92 -22.77 6.07
N ASN A 198 -12.32 -24.03 5.93
CA ASN A 198 -11.43 -25.12 6.24
C ASN A 198 -10.39 -25.27 5.13
N LEU A 199 -9.15 -24.83 5.39
CA LEU A 199 -8.01 -24.97 4.49
C LEU A 199 -7.22 -26.27 4.72
N HIS A 200 -7.64 -27.09 5.69
CA HIS A 200 -6.91 -28.28 6.14
C HIS A 200 -7.83 -29.50 6.27
N GLY A 201 -7.28 -30.70 6.07
CA GLY A 201 -8.01 -31.94 6.25
C GLY A 201 -8.45 -32.57 4.93
N GLU A 202 -9.46 -33.42 5.03
CA GLU A 202 -9.96 -34.23 3.92
C GLU A 202 -11.07 -33.49 3.17
N TYR A 203 -10.95 -33.45 1.84
CA TYR A 203 -11.95 -32.87 0.97
C TYR A 203 -12.63 -34.01 0.22
N ASP A 204 -13.93 -34.14 0.43
CA ASP A 204 -14.75 -35.06 -0.33
C ASP A 204 -15.31 -34.33 -1.56
N PHE A 205 -14.92 -34.79 -2.75
CA PHE A 205 -15.39 -34.27 -4.03
C PHE A 205 -16.40 -35.21 -4.70
N THR A 206 -16.93 -36.18 -3.97
CA THR A 206 -17.92 -37.14 -4.51
C THR A 206 -19.35 -36.60 -4.54
N GLN A 207 -19.62 -35.48 -3.85
CA GLN A 207 -20.89 -34.76 -3.96
C GLN A 207 -20.82 -33.77 -5.13
N ASP A 208 -21.59 -34.04 -6.17
CA ASP A 208 -21.87 -33.05 -7.21
C ASP A 208 -22.75 -31.94 -6.62
N ILE A 209 -22.32 -30.68 -6.78
CA ILE A 209 -23.16 -29.53 -6.47
C ILE A 209 -24.19 -29.44 -7.61
N GLU A 210 -25.47 -29.70 -7.33
CA GLU A 210 -26.53 -29.59 -8.34
C GLU A 210 -26.70 -28.13 -8.79
N GLU A 211 -27.04 -27.89 -10.06
CA GLU A 211 -27.19 -26.52 -10.63
C GLU A 211 -28.26 -25.66 -9.90
N GLN A 212 -29.15 -26.27 -9.10
CA GLN A 212 -30.11 -25.58 -8.25
C GLN A 212 -29.51 -24.97 -6.97
N ASP A 213 -28.27 -25.32 -6.62
CA ASP A 213 -27.50 -24.75 -5.50
C ASP A 213 -26.64 -23.55 -5.94
N MET A 214 -27.13 -22.73 -6.88
CA MET A 214 -26.57 -21.39 -7.09
C MET A 214 -26.75 -20.59 -5.80
N LEU A 215 -25.73 -20.65 -4.93
CA LEU A 215 -25.74 -20.07 -3.59
C LEU A 215 -26.01 -18.55 -3.59
N PHE A 216 -25.81 -17.88 -4.73
CA PHE A 216 -25.98 -16.44 -4.91
C PHE A 216 -26.96 -16.09 -6.03
N ASP A 217 -27.94 -15.25 -5.70
CA ASP A 217 -28.84 -14.60 -6.65
C ASP A 217 -28.12 -13.42 -7.33
N MET A 218 -27.49 -13.69 -8.47
CA MET A 218 -26.65 -12.71 -9.18
C MET A 218 -27.45 -11.53 -9.72
N ASP A 219 -28.71 -11.73 -10.11
CA ASP A 219 -29.56 -10.65 -10.61
C ASP A 219 -29.87 -9.63 -9.51
N LYS A 220 -30.17 -10.10 -8.29
CA LYS A 220 -30.36 -9.20 -7.14
C LYS A 220 -29.07 -8.52 -6.69
N ILE A 221 -27.95 -9.21 -6.71
CA ILE A 221 -26.65 -8.64 -6.32
C ILE A 221 -26.25 -7.50 -7.27
N LEU A 222 -26.41 -7.69 -8.58
CA LEU A 222 -26.02 -6.69 -9.59
C LEU A 222 -27.01 -5.50 -9.68
N ALA A 223 -28.22 -5.65 -9.16
CA ALA A 223 -29.23 -4.59 -9.12
C ALA A 223 -29.07 -3.61 -7.94
N THR A 224 -28.19 -3.90 -6.97
CA THR A 224 -27.94 -3.10 -5.76
C THR A 224 -26.84 -2.06 -5.97
#